data_AF-A0A6V7IL43-F1
#
_entry.id   AF-A0A6V7IL43-F1
#
_cell.length_a   1.000
_cell.length_b   1.000
_cell.length_c   1.000
_cell.angle_alpha   90.00
_cell.angle_beta   90.00
_cell.angle_gamma   90.00
#
_symmetry.space_group_name_H-M   'P 1'
#
loop_
_entity.id
_entity.type
_entity.pdbx_description
1 polymer ?
#
loop_
_entity_poly.entity_id
_entity_poly.type
_entity_poly.pdbx_seq_one_letter_code
_entity_poly.pdbx_strand_id
1 'polypeptide(L)'
;AAAVINGKIASPEQFKYQALLKIKTRNFEDICGGAIISEQHILTAWHCVSNAKPENIEIVVGALKFDADPYGESYKVDKIRLHDKRAYKKGHLRRYDIAVLV
;
A
#
# COMPACT_ATOMS: atom_id res chain seq x y z
N ALA A 1 -8.06 -8.06 15.63
CA ALA A 1 -8.58 -7.31 14.47
C ALA A 1 -8.12 -5.87 14.59
N ALA A 2 -7.47 -5.31 13.57
CA ALA A 2 -7.11 -3.89 13.51
C ALA A 2 -8.29 -3.11 12.93
N ALA A 3 -8.58 -1.93 13.49
CA ALA A 3 -9.68 -1.07 13.06
C ALA A 3 -9.27 0.40 13.18
N VAL A 4 -9.91 1.25 12.39
CA VAL A 4 -9.83 2.70 12.58
C VAL A 4 -10.55 3.06 13.87
N ILE A 5 -9.88 3.76 14.80
CA ILE A 5 -10.46 4.17 16.08
C ILE A 5 -11.67 5.08 15.81
N ASN A 6 -12.83 4.75 16.38
CA ASN A 6 -14.12 5.39 16.11
C ASN A 6 -14.53 5.38 14.61
N GLY A 7 -13.98 4.44 13.84
CA GLY A 7 -14.31 4.24 12.44
C GLY A 7 -15.72 3.69 12.26
N LYS A 8 -16.19 3.78 11.02
CA LYS A 8 -17.44 3.16 10.57
C LYS A 8 -17.14 2.22 9.41
N ILE A 9 -18.02 1.23 9.22
CA ILE A 9 -17.93 0.34 8.06
C ILE A 9 -18.11 1.18 6.80
N ALA A 10 -17.15 1.09 5.89
CA ALA A 10 -17.24 1.74 4.59
C ALA A 10 -18.27 1.04 3.71
N SER A 11 -19.03 1.80 2.94
CA SER A 11 -19.93 1.25 1.93
C SER A 11 -19.16 0.84 0.66
N PRO A 12 -19.68 -0.11 -0.14
CA PRO A 12 -19.16 -0.34 -1.49
C PRO A 12 -19.01 0.96 -2.26
N GLU A 13 -17.91 1.08 -3.00
CA GLU A 13 -17.59 2.25 -3.84
C GLU A 13 -17.40 3.60 -3.11
N GLN A 14 -17.48 3.66 -1.78
CA GLN A 14 -17.33 4.91 -1.04
C GLN A 14 -15.95 5.56 -1.23
N PHE A 15 -14.90 4.73 -1.36
CA PHE A 15 -13.52 5.16 -1.55
C PHE A 15 -12.89 4.45 -2.75
N LYS A 16 -13.31 4.83 -3.96
CA LYS A 16 -12.90 4.17 -5.23
C LYS A 16 -11.39 4.14 -5.48
N TYR A 17 -10.64 5.04 -4.85
CA TYR A 17 -9.19 5.09 -4.96
C TYR A 17 -8.47 4.13 -3.99
N GLN A 18 -9.16 3.53 -3.02
CA GLN A 18 -8.52 2.72 -1.99
C GLN A 18 -7.81 1.50 -2.59
N ALA A 19 -6.54 1.33 -2.24
CA ALA A 19 -5.74 0.16 -2.57
C ALA A 19 -5.23 -0.52 -1.28
N LEU A 20 -5.33 -1.84 -1.26
CA LEU A 20 -4.72 -2.71 -0.25
C LEU A 20 -3.37 -3.18 -0.78
N LEU A 21 -2.30 -2.96 -0.03
CA LEU A 21 -0.97 -3.45 -0.35
C LEU A 21 -0.65 -4.62 0.58
N LYS A 22 -0.53 -5.82 0.01
CA LYS A 22 -0.04 -7.01 0.69
C LYS A 22 1.45 -7.15 0.41
N ILE A 23 2.27 -6.98 1.43
CA ILE A 23 3.73 -6.97 1.31
C ILE A 23 4.28 -8.21 2.00
N LYS A 24 4.95 -9.08 1.24
CA LYS A 24 5.50 -10.34 1.74
C LYS A 24 6.95 -10.52 1.32
N THR A 25 7.84 -10.35 2.27
CA THR A 25 9.27 -10.66 2.14
C THR A 25 9.58 -11.97 2.87
N ARG A 26 10.83 -12.45 2.79
CA ARG A 26 11.26 -13.67 3.52
C ARG A 26 11.10 -13.57 5.04
N ASN A 27 11.23 -12.37 5.60
CA ASN A 27 11.34 -12.15 7.04
C ASN A 27 10.15 -11.37 7.62
N PHE A 28 9.21 -10.92 6.78
CA PHE A 28 8.18 -9.96 7.17
C PHE A 28 6.99 -10.02 6.24
N GLU A 29 5.79 -9.95 6.82
CA GLU A 29 4.51 -9.83 6.12
C GLU A 29 3.74 -8.67 6.74
N ASP A 30 3.22 -7.77 5.89
CA ASP A 30 2.55 -6.54 6.32
C ASP A 30 1.45 -6.13 5.37
N ILE A 31 0.55 -5.30 5.90
CA ILE A 31 -0.58 -4.74 5.20
C ILE A 31 -0.50 -3.22 5.30
N CYS A 32 -0.38 -2.57 4.15
CA CYS A 32 -0.44 -1.12 4.02
C CYS A 32 -1.64 -0.69 3.16
N GLY A 33 -1.96 0.61 3.25
CA GLY A 33 -2.87 1.27 2.32
C GLY A 33 -2.13 1.96 1.17
N GLY A 34 -2.88 2.27 0.13
CA GLY A 34 -2.46 3.14 -0.97
C GLY A 34 -3.67 3.80 -1.63
N ALA A 35 -3.39 4.69 -2.58
CA ALA A 35 -4.42 5.37 -3.36
C ALA A 35 -4.11 5.30 -4.85
N ILE A 36 -5.11 4.94 -5.66
CA ILE A 36 -5.05 5.05 -7.12
C ILE A 36 -4.96 6.53 -7.50
N ILE A 37 -3.88 6.89 -8.19
CA ILE A 37 -3.66 8.27 -8.69
C ILE A 37 -3.66 8.34 -10.22
N SER A 38 -3.60 7.19 -10.90
CA SER A 38 -3.81 7.06 -12.35
C SER A 38 -4.04 5.57 -12.68
N GLU A 39 -4.29 5.26 -13.95
CA GLU A 39 -4.49 3.88 -14.44
C GLU A 39 -3.33 2.92 -14.12
N GLN A 40 -2.12 3.43 -13.92
CA GLN A 40 -0.90 2.62 -13.73
C GLN A 40 -0.10 3.02 -12.49
N HIS A 41 -0.68 3.77 -11.56
CA HIS A 41 0.08 4.26 -10.41
C HIS A 41 -0.72 4.22 -9.11
N ILE A 42 -0.09 3.64 -8.08
CA ILE A 42 -0.55 3.71 -6.68
C ILE A 42 0.38 4.60 -5.88
N LEU A 43 -0.19 5.60 -5.22
CA LEU A 43 0.49 6.38 -4.19
C LEU A 43 0.47 5.64 -2.85
N THR A 44 1.60 5.55 -2.17
CA THR A 44 1.70 4.96 -0.83
C THR A 44 2.82 5.64 -0.04
N ALA A 45 3.09 5.14 1.17
CA ALA A 45 4.17 5.62 2.02
C ALA A 45 5.49 4.92 1.69
N TRP A 46 6.61 5.63 1.87
CA TRP A 46 7.95 5.06 1.69
C TRP A 46 8.18 3.87 2.62
N HIS A 47 7.81 4.00 3.90
CA HIS A 47 8.09 3.00 4.91
C HIS A 47 7.34 1.68 4.70
N CYS A 48 6.24 1.70 3.93
CA CYS A 48 5.53 0.49 3.56
C CYS A 48 6.36 -0.39 2.62
N VAL A 49 7.15 0.22 1.72
CA VAL A 49 7.72 -0.50 0.57
C VAL A 49 9.24 -0.42 0.45
N SER A 50 9.91 0.35 1.31
CA SER A 50 11.35 0.60 1.20
C SER A 50 12.25 -0.63 1.37
N ASN A 51 11.76 -1.67 2.08
CA ASN A 51 12.48 -2.94 2.29
C ASN A 51 11.95 -4.08 1.41
N ALA A 52 10.98 -3.80 0.53
CA ALA A 52 10.37 -4.78 -0.36
C ALA A 52 10.93 -4.64 -1.78
N LYS A 53 10.95 -5.75 -2.51
CA LYS A 53 11.11 -5.74 -3.98
C LYS A 53 9.74 -5.74 -4.65
N PRO A 54 9.60 -5.33 -5.92
CA PRO A 54 8.32 -5.33 -6.63
C PRO A 54 7.59 -6.68 -6.54
N GLU A 55 8.31 -7.80 -6.70
CA GLU A 55 7.76 -9.16 -6.61
C GLU A 55 7.25 -9.56 -5.22
N ASN A 56 7.55 -8.77 -4.18
CA ASN A 56 7.06 -8.97 -2.82
C ASN A 56 5.71 -8.28 -2.57
N ILE A 57 5.20 -7.50 -3.52
CA ILE A 57 4.03 -6.65 -3.31
C ILE A 57 2.90 -7.09 -4.26
N GLU A 58 1.75 -7.37 -3.67
CA GLU A 58 0.48 -7.53 -4.37
C GLU A 58 -0.42 -6.33 -4.02
N ILE A 59 -0.95 -5.67 -5.05
CA ILE A 59 -1.92 -4.59 -4.92
C ILE A 59 -3.30 -5.18 -5.15
N VAL A 60 -4.23 -4.96 -4.22
CA VAL A 60 -5.65 -5.31 -4.39
C VAL A 60 -6.49 -4.04 -4.40
N VAL A 61 -7.23 -3.81 -5.47
CA VAL A 61 -8.17 -2.69 -5.63
C VAL A 61 -9.61 -3.20 -5.64
N GLY A 62 -10.58 -2.33 -5.34
CA GLY A 62 -12.01 -2.73 -5.31
C GLY A 62 -12.44 -3.57 -4.10
N ALA A 63 -11.49 -4.01 -3.26
CA ALA A 63 -11.78 -4.81 -2.08
C ALA A 63 -12.40 -3.98 -0.93
N LEU A 64 -13.40 -4.55 -0.26
CA LEU A 64 -14.00 -4.07 0.99
C LEU A 64 -13.47 -4.83 2.22
N LYS A 65 -12.91 -6.03 2.01
CA LYS A 65 -12.34 -6.89 3.05
C LYS A 65 -10.90 -7.28 2.69
N PHE A 66 -10.10 -7.62 3.70
CA PHE A 66 -8.68 -8.00 3.51
C PHE A 66 -8.50 -9.40 2.88
N ASP A 67 -9.43 -10.31 3.18
CA ASP A 67 -9.41 -11.70 2.71
C ASP A 67 -9.95 -11.81 1.27
N ALA A 68 -10.28 -13.02 0.83
CA ALA A 68 -10.88 -13.24 -0.50
C ALA A 68 -12.20 -12.47 -0.64
N ASP A 69 -12.09 -11.26 -1.18
CA ASP A 69 -13.20 -10.39 -1.52
C ASP A 69 -13.53 -10.59 -3.01
N PRO A 70 -14.75 -11.01 -3.37
CA PRO A 70 -15.12 -11.23 -4.77
C PRO A 70 -15.04 -9.98 -5.64
N TYR A 71 -15.00 -8.78 -5.04
CA TYR A 71 -14.83 -7.51 -5.75
C TYR A 71 -13.37 -7.07 -5.88
N GLY A 72 -12.45 -7.76 -5.20
CA GLY A 72 -11.03 -7.44 -5.20
C GLY A 72 -10.34 -7.90 -6.47
N GLU A 73 -9.67 -6.98 -7.17
CA GLU A 73 -8.81 -7.30 -8.30
C GLU A 73 -7.34 -7.10 -7.93
N SER A 74 -6.49 -8.07 -8.28
CA SER A 74 -5.09 -8.13 -7.86
C SER A 74 -4.14 -7.79 -9.00
N TYR A 75 -3.16 -6.94 -8.70
CA TYR A 75 -2.16 -6.44 -9.62
C TYR A 75 -0.76 -6.62 -9.05
N LYS A 76 0.20 -6.92 -9.94
CA LYS A 76 1.62 -6.98 -9.59
C LYS A 76 2.27 -5.61 -9.75
N VAL A 77 3.29 -5.36 -8.95
CA VAL A 77 4.14 -4.16 -9.08
C VAL A 77 5.29 -4.45 -10.04
N ASP A 78 5.50 -3.56 -11.00
CA ASP A 78 6.69 -3.55 -11.87
C ASP A 78 7.83 -2.73 -11.23
N LYS A 79 7.50 -1.56 -10.67
CA LYS A 79 8.52 -0.65 -10.15
C LYS A 79 8.08 0.09 -8.89
N ILE A 80 9.02 0.19 -7.94
CA ILE A 80 8.88 1.01 -6.74
C ILE A 80 9.68 2.31 -6.92
N ARG A 81 9.01 3.46 -6.94
CA ARG A 81 9.63 4.79 -6.99
C ARG A 81 9.58 5.44 -5.61
N LEU A 82 10.70 5.39 -4.90
CA LEU A 82 10.89 6.04 -3.59
C LEU A 82 11.29 7.51 -3.78
N HIS A 83 10.77 8.43 -2.96
CA HIS A 83 11.14 9.85 -3.04
C HIS A 83 12.64 10.11 -2.80
N ASP A 84 13.26 9.40 -1.85
CA ASP A 84 14.73 9.31 -1.72
C ASP A 84 15.09 7.98 -1.04
N LYS A 85 16.10 7.28 -1.55
CA LYS A 85 16.62 6.03 -0.97
C LYS A 85 17.39 6.26 0.34
N ARG A 86 17.81 7.49 0.64
CA ARG A 86 18.65 7.86 1.80
C ARG A 86 17.90 8.61 2.90
N ALA A 87 16.58 8.77 2.77
CA ALA A 87 15.75 9.58 3.68
C ALA A 87 15.74 9.05 5.13
N TYR A 88 16.08 7.78 5.36
CA TYR A 88 16.16 7.23 6.71
C TYR A 88 17.51 7.51 7.37
N LYS A 89 17.62 8.68 8.03
CA LYS A 89 18.66 8.92 9.04
C LYS A 89 18.05 8.73 10.43
N LYS A 90 18.59 7.75 11.18
CA LYS A 90 18.18 7.43 12.56
C LYS A 90 18.11 8.72 13.40
N GLY A 91 16.94 9.01 13.99
CA GLY A 91 16.73 10.20 14.84
C GLY A 91 16.06 11.40 14.15
N HIS A 92 15.73 11.34 12.87
CA HIS A 92 14.90 12.37 12.21
C HIS A 92 13.46 11.88 11.98
N LEU A 93 12.50 12.81 12.10
CA LEU A 93 11.12 12.65 11.66
C LEU A 93 11.08 12.04 10.25
N ARG A 94 10.08 11.19 9.95
CA ARG A 94 9.84 10.55 8.63
C ARG A 94 9.53 11.59 7.54
N ARG A 95 10.51 12.42 7.20
CA ARG A 95 10.42 13.40 6.13
C ARG A 95 10.39 12.65 4.81
N TYR A 96 9.50 13.06 3.92
CA TYR A 96 9.35 12.48 2.59
C TYR A 96 8.96 11.00 2.56
N ASP A 97 8.07 10.60 3.47
CA ASP A 97 7.51 9.25 3.58
C ASP A 97 6.49 8.96 2.47
N ILE A 98 6.95 8.97 1.23
CA ILE A 98 6.12 8.87 0.04
C ILE A 98 6.80 8.00 -1.02
N ALA A 99 6.01 7.15 -1.66
CA ALA A 99 6.42 6.29 -2.76
C ALA A 99 5.30 6.15 -3.79
N VAL A 100 5.68 5.90 -5.03
CA VAL A 100 4.74 5.57 -6.12
C VAL A 100 5.08 4.18 -6.65
N LEU A 101 4.08 3.30 -6.67
CA LEU A 101 4.16 1.99 -7.30
C LEU A 101 3.68 2.13 -8.75
N VAL A 102 4.40 1.49 -9.67
CA VAL A 102 4.05 1.30 -11.07
C VAL A 102 3.78 -0.17 -11.29
#